data_AF-A0A810N9Z4-F1
#
_entry.id   AF-A0A810N9Z4-F1
#
_cell.length_a   1.000
_cell.length_b   1.000
_cell.length_c   1.000
_cell.angle_alpha   90.00
_cell.angle_beta   90.00
_cell.angle_gamma   90.00
#
_symmetry.space_group_name_H-M   'P 1'
#
loop_
_entity.id
_entity.type
_entity.pdbx_description
1 polymer ?
#
loop_
_entity_poly.entity_id
_entity_poly.type
_entity_poly.pdbx_seq_one_letter_code
_entity_poly.pdbx_strand_id
1 'polypeptide(L)'
;MWSPPRETIYHALLVDPSRCWTVAQVAEVAPGVSVEAVRSTLHLLLGDAVMEIVPRQRLLTLRLAPDGADVLGRTIADWEPGHTIGDMSGAKAGQR
;
A
#
# COMPACT_ATOMS: atom_id res chain seq x y z
N MET A 1 6.39 -4.14 -9.96
CA MET A 1 7.80 -3.94 -9.55
C MET A 1 7.79 -3.37 -8.16
N TRP A 2 8.37 -4.08 -7.20
CA TRP A 2 8.44 -3.68 -5.79
C TRP A 2 9.28 -2.40 -5.61
N SER A 3 8.87 -1.53 -4.68
CA SER A 3 9.53 -0.26 -4.39
C SER A 3 9.30 0.12 -2.93
N PRO A 4 10.34 0.18 -2.08
CA PRO A 4 10.18 0.44 -0.64
C PRO A 4 9.41 1.75 -0.32
N PRO A 5 9.64 2.88 -1.02
CA PRO A 5 8.83 4.08 -0.82
C PRO A 5 7.33 3.88 -1.11
N ARG A 6 6.99 3.11 -2.15
CA ARG A 6 5.58 2.83 -2.52
C ARG A 6 4.92 1.92 -1.50
N GLU A 7 5.66 0.92 -1.02
CA GLU A 7 5.20 0.02 0.03
C GLU A 7 4.87 0.75 1.32
N THR A 8 5.76 1.63 1.81
CA THR A 8 5.47 2.47 2.97
C THR A 8 4.21 3.33 2.77
N ILE A 9 4.02 3.91 1.59
CA ILE A 9 2.82 4.68 1.26
C ILE A 9 1.57 3.79 1.27
N TYR A 10 1.62 2.60 0.69
CA TYR A 10 0.46 1.70 0.63
C TYR A 10 0.06 1.23 2.01
N HIS A 11 1.02 0.85 2.86
CA HIS A 11 0.75 0.54 4.26
C HIS A 11 0.13 1.73 4.99
N ALA A 12 0.64 2.95 4.79
CA ALA A 12 0.09 4.15 5.42
C ALA A 12 -1.39 4.39 5.03
N LEU A 13 -1.74 4.18 3.76
CA LEU A 13 -3.13 4.30 3.29
C LEU A 13 -4.05 3.21 3.85
N LEU A 14 -3.51 2.00 4.08
CA LEU A 14 -4.27 0.86 4.63
C LEU A 14 -4.48 0.91 6.15
N VAL A 15 -3.76 1.76 6.89
CA VAL A 15 -3.99 1.96 8.33
C VAL A 15 -5.40 2.49 8.60
N ASP A 16 -5.89 3.41 7.76
CA ASP A 16 -7.27 3.92 7.82
C ASP A 16 -7.84 4.04 6.39
N PRO A 17 -8.42 2.95 5.86
CA PRO A 17 -8.91 2.91 4.49
C PRO A 17 -10.09 3.84 4.22
N SER A 18 -10.82 4.22 5.27
CA SER A 18 -12.00 5.09 5.19
C SER A 18 -11.64 6.58 5.18
N ARG A 19 -10.40 6.91 5.55
CA ARG A 19 -9.93 8.27 5.69
C ARG A 19 -9.75 8.96 4.34
N CYS A 20 -10.05 10.26 4.35
CA CYS A 20 -9.68 11.18 3.29
C CYS A 20 -8.27 11.71 3.53
N TRP A 21 -7.46 11.70 2.48
CA TRP A 21 -6.03 11.96 2.51
C TRP A 21 -5.66 13.12 1.60
N THR A 22 -4.84 14.03 2.12
CA THR A 22 -4.06 14.97 1.31
C THR A 22 -2.64 14.45 1.15
N VAL A 23 -1.90 14.97 0.17
CA VAL A 23 -0.46 14.65 -0.01
C VAL A 23 0.33 14.88 1.28
N ALA A 24 0.07 16.01 1.97
CA ALA A 24 0.76 16.37 3.21
C ALA A 24 0.48 15.34 4.33
N GLN A 25 -0.78 14.96 4.51
CA GLN A 25 -1.14 13.98 5.53
C GLN A 25 -0.52 12.60 5.27
N VAL A 26 -0.44 12.16 4.02
CA VAL A 26 0.25 10.90 3.68
C VAL A 26 1.74 11.00 3.96
N ALA A 27 2.38 12.13 3.64
CA ALA A 27 3.79 12.36 3.94
C ALA A 27 4.09 12.39 5.45
N GLU A 28 3.15 12.89 6.27
CA GLU A 28 3.27 12.88 7.74
C GLU A 28 3.26 11.45 8.31
N VAL A 29 2.46 10.54 7.72
CA VAL A 29 2.31 9.16 8.21
C VAL A 29 3.21 8.14 7.51
N ALA A 30 3.91 8.53 6.43
CA ALA A 30 4.84 7.70 5.68
C ALA A 30 6.29 8.15 5.96
N PRO A 31 6.88 7.78 7.13
CA PRO A 31 8.19 8.25 7.52
C PRO A 31 9.26 7.79 6.53
N GLY A 32 10.23 8.67 6.25
CA GLY A 32 11.35 8.38 5.36
C GLY A 32 11.00 8.45 3.86
N VAL A 33 9.74 8.77 3.50
CA VAL A 33 9.32 8.95 2.11
C VAL A 33 9.28 10.44 1.75
N SER A 34 9.83 10.81 0.60
CA SER A 34 9.78 12.21 0.15
C SER A 34 8.38 12.61 -0.31
N VAL A 35 8.04 13.90 -0.13
CA VAL A 35 6.74 14.45 -0.58
C VAL A 35 6.52 14.25 -2.08
N GLU A 36 7.58 14.34 -2.90
CA GLU A 36 7.49 14.07 -4.35
C GLU A 36 7.20 12.60 -4.66
N ALA A 37 7.77 11.65 -3.89
CA ALA A 37 7.44 10.24 -4.02
C ALA A 37 5.99 9.95 -3.62
N VAL A 38 5.51 10.59 -2.56
CA VAL A 38 4.09 10.54 -2.16
C VAL A 38 3.20 11.06 -3.27
N ARG A 39 3.46 12.28 -3.77
CA ARG A 39 2.67 12.89 -4.84
C ARG A 39 2.64 12.01 -6.09
N SER A 40 3.79 11.53 -6.54
CA SER A 40 3.90 10.68 -7.72
C SER A 40 3.10 9.38 -7.54
N THR A 41 3.20 8.75 -6.37
CA THR A 41 2.49 7.51 -6.06
C THR A 41 0.97 7.72 -6.02
N LEU A 42 0.50 8.80 -5.40
CA LEU A 42 -0.93 9.12 -5.35
C LEU A 42 -1.50 9.41 -6.74
N HIS A 43 -0.74 10.04 -7.64
CA HIS A 43 -1.18 10.23 -9.03
C HIS A 43 -1.24 8.92 -9.83
N LEU A 44 -0.33 7.97 -9.56
CA LEU A 44 -0.41 6.63 -10.15
C LEU A 44 -1.67 5.91 -9.68
N LEU A 45 -1.92 5.88 -8.37
CA LEU A 45 -3.11 5.24 -7.81
C LEU A 45 -4.42 5.87 -8.32
N LEU A 46 -4.42 7.19 -8.55
CA LEU A 46 -5.55 7.88 -9.16
C LEU A 46 -5.72 7.50 -10.64
N GLY A 47 -4.62 7.37 -11.39
CA GLY A 47 -4.64 6.91 -12.78
C GLY A 47 -5.15 5.47 -12.92
N ASP A 48 -4.85 4.62 -11.94
CA ASP A 48 -5.27 3.22 -11.88
C ASP A 48 -6.65 3.03 -11.21
N ALA A 49 -7.36 4.12 -10.89
CA ALA A 49 -8.66 4.12 -10.20
C ALA A 49 -8.70 3.43 -8.82
N VAL A 50 -7.54 3.21 -8.19
CA VAL A 50 -7.41 2.70 -6.82
C VAL A 50 -7.81 3.76 -5.79
N MET A 51 -7.65 5.03 -6.16
CA MET A 51 -8.11 6.18 -5.39
C MET A 51 -9.03 7.04 -6.23
N GLU A 52 -9.86 7.82 -5.55
CA GLU A 52 -10.73 8.81 -6.18
C GLU A 52 -10.60 10.17 -5.50
N ILE A 53 -10.88 11.22 -6.28
CA ILE A 53 -10.90 12.59 -5.79
C ILE A 53 -12.18 12.82 -4.99
N VAL A 54 -12.03 13.35 -3.77
CA VAL A 54 -13.15 13.80 -2.95
C VAL A 54 -13.59 15.18 -3.46
N PRO A 55 -14.81 15.32 -4.00
CA PRO A 55 -15.26 16.59 -4.59
C PRO A 55 -15.50 17.66 -3.52
N ARG A 56 -15.54 18.92 -3.97
CA ARG A 56 -15.85 20.12 -3.16
C ARG A 56 -14.86 20.40 -2.02
N GLN A 57 -13.63 19.91 -2.13
CA GLN A 57 -12.54 20.25 -1.23
C GLN A 57 -11.67 21.37 -1.83
N ARG A 58 -11.17 22.27 -0.98
CA ARG A 58 -10.27 23.36 -1.41
C ARG A 58 -8.88 22.86 -1.81
N LEU A 59 -8.47 21.74 -1.22
CA LEU A 59 -7.20 21.05 -1.50
C LEU A 59 -7.50 19.73 -2.18
N LEU A 60 -6.57 19.25 -3.01
CA LEU A 60 -6.63 17.90 -3.57
C LEU A 60 -6.70 16.90 -2.41
N THR A 61 -7.86 16.27 -2.30
CA THR A 61 -8.18 15.30 -1.27
C THR A 61 -8.59 14.02 -1.96
N LEU A 62 -7.99 12.93 -1.56
CA LEU A 62 -8.17 11.61 -2.16
C LEU A 62 -8.74 10.66 -1.11
N ARG A 63 -9.49 9.67 -1.52
CA ARG A 63 -9.84 8.51 -0.69
C ARG A 63 -9.64 7.24 -1.48
N LEU A 64 -9.47 6.12 -0.79
CA LEU A 64 -9.49 4.82 -1.49
C LEU A 64 -10.85 4.63 -2.15
N ALA A 65 -10.83 4.11 -3.37
CA ALA A 65 -12.02 3.60 -4.02
C ALA A 65 -12.60 2.41 -3.22
N PRO A 66 -13.87 2.02 -3.42
CA PRO A 66 -14.49 0.92 -2.68
C PRO A 66 -13.70 -0.40 -2.71
N ASP A 67 -13.00 -0.68 -3.81
CA ASP A 67 -12.13 -1.84 -4.02
C ASP A 67 -10.63 -1.51 -3.87
N GLY A 68 -10.28 -0.24 -3.65
CA GLY A 68 -8.90 0.22 -3.63
C GLY A 68 -8.06 -0.41 -2.52
N ALA A 69 -8.65 -0.65 -1.35
CA ALA A 69 -7.99 -1.33 -0.24
C ALA A 69 -7.59 -2.77 -0.61
N ASP A 70 -8.47 -3.51 -1.28
CA ASP A 70 -8.22 -4.89 -1.71
C ASP A 70 -7.16 -4.95 -2.82
N VAL A 71 -7.13 -3.95 -3.70
CA VAL A 71 -6.10 -3.83 -4.73
C VAL A 71 -4.73 -3.58 -4.10
N LEU A 72 -4.63 -2.63 -3.16
CA LEU A 72 -3.38 -2.35 -2.46
C LEU A 72 -2.90 -3.54 -1.63
N GLY A 73 -3.80 -4.20 -0.90
CA GLY A 73 -3.49 -5.38 -0.10
C GLY A 73 -2.93 -6.54 -0.93
N ARG A 74 -3.56 -6.83 -2.08
CA ARG A 74 -3.04 -7.83 -3.03
C ARG A 74 -1.69 -7.42 -3.61
N THR A 75 -1.54 -6.15 -3.96
CA THR A 75 -0.27 -5.64 -4.50
C THR A 75 0.89 -5.80 -3.51
N ILE A 76 0.65 -5.55 -2.21
CA ILE A 76 1.63 -5.79 -1.14
C ILE A 76 1.91 -7.29 -1.00
N ALA A 77 0.87 -8.14 -0.97
CA ALA A 77 1.03 -9.59 -0.85
C ALA A 77 1.86 -10.18 -2.02
N ASP A 78 1.68 -9.66 -3.23
CA ASP A 78 2.45 -10.05 -4.41
C ASP A 78 3.94 -9.66 -4.32
N TRP A 79 4.31 -8.72 -3.45
CA TRP A 79 5.70 -8.32 -3.22
C TRP A 79 6.42 -9.16 -2.17
N GLU A 80 5.70 -9.97 -1.40
CA GLU A 80 6.29 -10.94 -0.47
C GLU A 80 6.33 -12.34 -1.12
N PRO A 81 7.36 -12.68 -1.93
CA PRO A 81 7.57 -14.06 -2.35
C PRO A 81 8.03 -14.88 -1.14
N GLY A 82 7.10 -15.35 -0.30
CA GLY A 82 7.53 -15.93 0.97
C GLY A 82 6.54 -16.65 1.88
N HIS A 83 5.23 -16.41 1.87
CA HIS A 83 4.30 -17.28 2.64
C HIS A 83 3.90 -18.52 1.83
N THR A 84 4.90 -19.19 1.26
CA THR A 84 4.71 -20.57 0.81
C THR A 84 4.51 -21.40 2.07
N ILE A 85 3.37 -22.06 2.17
CA ILE A 85 3.11 -23.15 3.11
C ILE A 85 4.16 -24.23 2.83
N GLY A 86 5.33 -24.07 3.44
CA GLY A 86 6.46 -24.99 3.46
C GLY A 86 6.59 -25.63 4.83
N ASP A 87 5.49 -25.76 5.56
CA ASP A 87 5.40 -26.60 6.75
C ASP A 87 4.72 -27.91 6.36
N MET A 88 5.41 -28.71 5.53
CA MET A 88 5.07 -30.11 5.31
C MET A 88 6.34 -30.95 5.21
N SER A 89 6.62 -31.63 6.33
CA SER A 89 7.19 -32.98 6.38
C SER A 89 8.63 -33.15 5.92
N GLY A 90 9.54 -33.10 6.90
CA GLY A 90 10.94 -33.48 6.70
C GLY A 90 11.71 -33.84 7.97
N ALA A 91 11.07 -34.04 9.12
CA ALA A 91 11.75 -34.59 10.30
C ALA A 91 11.93 -36.10 10.15
N LYS A 92 12.90 -36.53 9.33
CA LYS A 92 13.49 -37.86 9.43
C LYS A 92 14.47 -37.85 10.61
N ALA A 93 13.94 -38.23 11.77
CA ALA A 93 14.71 -38.74 12.89
C ALA A 93 15.37 -40.08 12.50
N GLY A 94 16.63 -40.26 12.90
CA GLY A 94 17.43 -41.48 12.72
C GLY A 94 18.34 -41.41 11.49
N GLN A 95 19.63 -41.71 11.57
CA GLN A 95 20.18 -42.89 12.24
C GLN A 95 21.72 -42.85 12.24
N ARG A 96 22.31 -43.23 13.40
CA ARG A 96 23.66 -43.80 13.65
C ARG A 96 24.89 -42.91 13.58
#